data_AF-A0A842JPQ0-F1
#
_entry.id   AF-A0A842JPQ0-F1
#
_cell.length_a   1.000
_cell.length_b   1.000
_cell.length_c   1.000
_cell.angle_alpha   90.00
_cell.angle_beta   90.00
_cell.angle_gamma   90.00
#
_symmetry.space_group_name_H-M   'P 1'
#
loop_
_entity.id
_entity.type
_entity.pdbx_description
1 polymer ?
#
loop_
_entity_poly.entity_id
_entity_poly.type
_entity_poly.pdbx_seq_one_letter_code
_entity_poly.pdbx_strand_id
1 'polypeptide(L)' 'MKPRRVSAVATAVDVAAAVTWYTSSFDRPADHHTPGLAEWQLTGDAALQPVLDPHRAGSSTVTPDTDA' A
#
# COMPACT_ATOMS: atom_id res chain seq x y z
N MET A 1 -7.92 -24.77 -0.47
CA MET A 1 -8.36 -23.39 -0.79
C MET A 1 -7.19 -22.67 -1.45
N LYS A 2 -7.40 -21.96 -2.58
CA LYS A 2 -6.34 -21.19 -3.25
C LYS A 2 -6.59 -19.70 -3.00
N PRO A 3 -5.57 -18.89 -2.65
CA PRO A 3 -5.72 -17.44 -2.54
C PRO A 3 -6.13 -16.85 -3.89
N ARG A 4 -7.00 -15.83 -3.87
CA ARG A 4 -7.47 -15.15 -5.10
C ARG A 4 -6.80 -13.80 -5.35
N ARG A 5 -6.21 -13.19 -4.32
CA ARG A 5 -5.59 -11.86 -4.38
C ARG A 5 -4.46 -11.76 -3.35
N VAL A 6 -3.49 -10.91 -3.64
CA VAL A 6 -2.35 -10.60 -2.76
C VAL A 6 -2.34 -9.11 -2.42
N SER A 7 -1.97 -8.77 -1.19
CA SER A 7 -1.64 -7.40 -0.80
C SER A 7 -0.18 -7.31 -0.39
N ALA A 8 0.56 -6.42 -1.04
CA ALA A 8 1.87 -5.99 -0.57
C ALA A 8 1.67 -4.98 0.57
N VAL A 9 2.20 -5.27 1.75
CA VAL A 9 2.02 -4.42 2.93
C VAL A 9 3.28 -3.62 3.17
N ALA A 10 3.14 -2.30 3.28
CA ALA A 10 4.19 -1.37 3.65
C ALA A 10 3.88 -0.77 5.02
N THR A 11 4.63 -1.16 6.04
CA THR A 11 4.45 -0.65 7.40
C THR A 11 4.96 0.79 7.54
N ALA A 12 4.18 1.64 8.19
CA ALA A 12 4.48 3.06 8.39
C ALA A 12 4.20 3.50 9.83
N VAL A 13 4.88 4.57 10.27
CA VAL A 13 4.58 5.28 11.54
C VAL A 13 3.50 6.35 11.36
N ASP A 14 3.32 6.82 10.13
CA ASP A 14 2.35 7.86 9.76
C ASP A 14 1.70 7.47 8.43
N VAL A 15 0.46 6.97 8.52
CA VAL A 15 -0.32 6.55 7.35
C VAL A 15 -0.79 7.76 6.54
N ALA A 16 -1.04 8.91 7.17
CA ALA A 16 -1.46 10.11 6.44
C ALA A 16 -0.32 10.62 5.55
N ALA A 17 0.90 10.67 6.07
CA ALA A 17 2.09 11.00 5.28
C ALA A 17 2.33 9.97 4.15
N ALA A 18 2.19 8.67 4.46
CA ALA A 18 2.28 7.62 3.44
C ALA A 18 1.22 7.82 2.34
N VAL A 19 -0.01 8.19 2.71
CA VAL A 19 -1.08 8.45 1.76
C VAL A 19 -0.75 9.61 0.84
N THR A 20 -0.24 10.72 1.37
CA THR A 20 0.21 11.84 0.54
C THR A 20 1.29 11.40 -0.47
N TRP A 21 2.28 10.62 -0.01
CA TRP A 21 3.36 10.14 -0.87
C TRP A 21 2.88 9.20 -1.98
N TYR A 22 2.08 8.18 -1.63
CA TYR A 22 1.57 7.23 -2.61
C TYR A 22 0.54 7.84 -3.56
N THR A 23 -0.28 8.79 -3.09
CA THR A 23 -1.19 9.54 -3.96
C THR A 23 -0.42 10.30 -5.03
N SER A 24 0.68 10.97 -4.66
CA SER A 24 1.54 11.65 -5.61
C SER A 24 2.26 10.67 -6.55
N SER A 25 2.65 9.49 -6.06
CA SER A 25 3.40 8.50 -6.84
C SER A 25 2.51 7.78 -7.86
N PHE A 26 1.25 7.54 -7.53
CA PHE A 26 0.28 6.90 -8.40
C PHE A 26 -0.62 7.88 -9.17
N ASP A 27 -0.45 9.18 -8.95
CA ASP A 27 -1.28 10.25 -9.52
C ASP A 27 -2.79 10.03 -9.30
N ARG A 28 -3.16 9.37 -8.19
CA ARG A 28 -4.55 9.07 -7.84
C ARG A 28 -4.73 8.82 -6.33
N PRO A 29 -5.90 9.12 -5.75
CA PRO A 29 -6.18 8.79 -4.35
C PRO A 29 -6.24 7.27 -4.11
N ALA A 30 -6.14 6.89 -2.85
CA ALA A 30 -6.38 5.52 -2.39
C ALA A 30 -7.82 5.08 -2.70
N ASP A 31 -8.01 3.81 -3.03
CA ASP A 31 -9.34 3.21 -3.22
C ASP A 31 -10.05 2.99 -1.89
N HIS A 32 -9.27 2.76 -0.83
CA HIS A 32 -9.76 2.65 0.53
C HIS A 32 -8.79 3.33 1.50
N HIS A 33 -9.31 4.09 2.46
CA HIS A 33 -8.50 4.81 3.43
C HIS A 33 -9.22 4.91 4.78
N THR A 34 -8.47 4.61 5.83
CA THR A 34 -8.82 4.76 7.25
C THR A 34 -7.61 5.34 7.98
N PRO A 35 -7.75 5.84 9.23
CA PRO A 35 -6.61 6.41 9.96
C PRO A 35 -5.39 5.48 10.12
N GLY A 36 -5.58 4.15 10.07
CA GLY A 36 -4.50 3.18 10.26
C GLY A 36 -4.11 2.40 9.00
N LEU A 37 -4.76 2.65 7.86
CA LEU A 37 -4.55 1.88 6.63
C LEU A 37 -5.01 2.66 5.40
N ALA A 38 -4.24 2.57 4.33
CA ALA A 38 -4.70 2.91 2.99
C ALA A 38 -4.48 1.75 2.02
N GLU A 39 -5.20 1.74 0.91
CA GLU A 39 -5.10 0.71 -0.12
C GLU A 39 -5.21 1.29 -1.52
N TRP A 40 -4.32 0.86 -2.40
CA TRP A 40 -4.43 1.03 -3.84
C TRP A 40 -4.50 -0.34 -4.52
N GLN A 41 -5.57 -0.58 -5.28
CA GLN A 41 -5.60 -1.64 -6.28
C GLN A 41 -4.56 -1.32 -7.35
N LEU A 42 -3.61 -2.23 -7.54
CA LEU A 42 -2.62 -2.14 -8.61
C LEU A 42 -3.10 -2.93 -9.84
N THR A 43 -3.69 -4.10 -9.59
CA THR A 43 -4.35 -4.94 -10.61
C THR A 43 -5.64 -5.52 -10.02
N GLY A 44 -6.38 -6.33 -10.80
CA GLY A 44 -7.56 -7.03 -10.30
C GLY A 44 -7.28 -7.96 -9.09
N ASP A 45 -6.05 -8.48 -9.00
CA ASP A 45 -5.67 -9.49 -8.01
C ASP A 45 -4.48 -9.05 -7.12
N ALA A 46 -4.06 -7.78 -7.20
CA ALA A 46 -2.95 -7.25 -6.41
C ALA A 46 -3.21 -5.81 -5.91
N ALA A 47 -2.81 -5.55 -4.67
CA ALA A 47 -2.88 -4.22 -4.07
C ALA A 47 -1.65 -3.86 -3.25
N LEU A 48 -1.46 -2.57 -3.03
CA LEU A 48 -0.51 -2.01 -2.08
C LEU A 48 -1.24 -1.44 -0.88
N GLN A 49 -0.79 -1.79 0.33
CA GLN A 49 -1.38 -1.34 1.58
C GLN A 49 -0.35 -0.74 2.53
N PRO A 50 -0.28 0.60 2.63
CA PRO A 50 0.34 1.25 3.77
C PRO A 50 -0.46 0.99 5.05
N VAL A 51 0.19 0.50 6.11
CA VAL A 51 -0.47 0.15 7.38
C VAL A 51 0.30 0.74 8.56
N LEU A 52 -0.42 1.25 9.56
CA LEU A 52 0.16 1.73 10.80
C LEU A 52 0.72 0.55 11.61
N ASP A 53 2.05 0.42 11.61
CA ASP A 53 2.78 -0.48 12.49
C ASP A 53 4.14 0.17 12.79
N PRO A 54 4.22 0.96 13.89
CA PRO A 54 5.44 1.67 14.25
C PRO A 54 6.63 0.75 14.54
N HIS A 55 6.40 -0.51 14.92
CA HIS A 55 7.46 -1.44 15.28
C HIS A 55 8.18 -2.03 14.07
N ARG A 56 7.50 -2.04 12.91
CA ARG A 56 8.03 -2.61 11.67
C ARG A 56 8.21 -1.57 10.57
N ALA A 57 7.89 -0.31 10.83
CA ALA A 57 7.96 0.75 9.85
C ALA A 57 9.36 0.85 9.23
N GLY A 58 9.41 1.06 7.90
CA GLY A 58 10.67 1.17 7.16
C GLY A 58 11.43 -0.15 6.95
N SER A 59 10.88 -1.28 7.41
CA SER A 59 11.48 -2.62 7.23
C SER A 59 10.81 -3.43 6.11
N SER A 60 9.83 -2.86 5.42
CA SER A 60 9.15 -3.50 4.29
C SER A 60 9.89 -3.19 2.99
N THR A 61 9.97 -4.16 2.08
CA THR A 61 10.43 -3.91 0.69
C THR A 61 9.34 -4.39 -0.25
N VAL A 62 8.80 -3.46 -1.06
CA VAL A 62 7.81 -3.76 -2.08
C VAL A 62 8.39 -3.28 -3.41
N THR A 63 8.48 -4.19 -4.37
CA THR A 63 8.95 -3.88 -5.72
C THR A 63 7.85 -4.28 -6.69
N PRO A 64 6.98 -3.35 -7.09
CA PRO A 64 6.07 -3.62 -8.20
C PRO A 64 6.91 -3.77 -9.47
N ASP A 65 6.66 -4.83 -10.23
CA ASP A 65 7.13 -4.94 -11.60
C ASP A 65 6.05 -4.36 -12.50
N THR A 66 6.44 -3.50 -13.43
CA THR A 66 5.51 -2.84 -14.36
C THR A 66 5.94 -3.17 -15.78
N ASP A 67 5.01 -3.67 -16.59
CA ASP A 67 5.22 -3.71 -18.03
C ASP A 67 5.45 -2.27 -18.52
N ALA A 68 6.52 -2.09 -19.31
CA ALA A 68 6.95 -0.78 -19.83
C ALA A 68 5.97 -0.19 -20.85
#